data_AF-A0A1H0IVG5-F1
#
_entry.id   AF-A0A1H0IVG5-F1
#
_cell.length_a   1.000
_cell.length_b   1.000
_cell.length_c   1.000
_cell.angle_alpha   90.00
_cell.angle_beta   90.00
_cell.angle_gamma   90.00
#
_symmetry.space_group_name_H-M   'P 1'
#
loop_
_entity.id
_entity.type
_entity.pdbx_description
1 polymer ?
#
loop_
_entity_poly.entity_id
_entity_poly.type
_entity_poly.pdbx_seq_one_letter_code
_entity_poly.pdbx_strand_id
1 'polypeptide(L)'
;MSLDVRADPKRPNGGYAEIVADPAKLPEGEATVTIFDAFSERYLGEGGWQTERASFGPYPVAHEDGKARLVIGPEIVNEIEEYAVLEMTVGELSGEVNWPDDVFPLPGAARLGGLHVARSEPKPASPNLVQTVTPATPAPDPEPEPEPTPEPAPVADPPAGAAGRSRTPLFIGLAVLVLAALAASWFFLMGPTDTVEEPAPVAAAPEPAPAPEPQNPCAADAFAALASAPFAERSALMLRCAGQIDADTAFTIIEDGAVSGDADALALMAELYDPEVNSSPVEEQIGISLNGGLTLAADYYARARAAGNTAVTQRLTEICDTLRAQSDTEARNAVEEFCTR
;
A
#
# COMPACT_ATOMS: atom_id res chain seq x y z
N MET A 1 -13.13 -39.43 -5.88
CA MET A 1 -12.13 -39.80 -4.84
C MET A 1 -12.06 -38.59 -3.93
N SER A 2 -12.40 -38.72 -2.66
CA SER A 2 -12.72 -37.54 -1.84
C SER A 2 -11.48 -37.00 -1.14
N LEU A 3 -10.97 -35.88 -1.63
CA LEU A 3 -10.26 -34.91 -0.81
C LEU A 3 -11.33 -34.07 -0.09
N ASP A 4 -11.21 -33.94 1.23
CA ASP A 4 -12.11 -33.15 2.06
C ASP A 4 -11.33 -31.96 2.61
N VAL A 5 -11.81 -30.74 2.38
CA VAL A 5 -11.18 -29.50 2.86
C VAL A 5 -12.03 -28.90 3.95
N ARG A 6 -11.39 -28.40 5.01
CA ARG A 6 -12.04 -27.76 6.15
C ARG A 6 -11.15 -26.70 6.78
N ALA A 7 -11.73 -25.81 7.56
CA ALA A 7 -10.97 -24.84 8.35
C ALA A 7 -9.95 -25.52 9.29
N ASP A 8 -8.75 -24.93 9.43
CA ASP A 8 -7.78 -25.40 10.44
C ASP A 8 -8.24 -24.98 11.85
N PRO A 9 -8.66 -25.92 12.73
CA PRO A 9 -9.15 -25.59 14.06
C PRO A 9 -8.07 -24.99 14.97
N LYS A 10 -6.78 -25.15 14.63
CA LYS A 10 -5.67 -24.55 15.38
C LYS A 10 -5.46 -23.08 15.01
N ARG A 11 -6.05 -22.61 13.91
CA ARG A 11 -5.88 -21.25 13.37
C ARG A 11 -7.25 -20.69 12.95
N PRO A 12 -8.10 -20.30 13.93
CA PRO A 12 -9.48 -19.88 13.66
C PRO A 12 -9.60 -18.52 12.96
N ASN A 13 -8.52 -17.75 12.87
CA ASN A 13 -8.52 -16.41 12.26
C ASN A 13 -8.39 -16.43 10.73
N GLY A 14 -8.52 -17.60 10.08
CA GLY A 14 -8.40 -17.74 8.62
C GLY A 14 -6.97 -17.93 8.12
N GLY A 15 -6.82 -18.07 6.80
CA GLY A 15 -5.56 -18.26 6.09
C GLY A 15 -5.03 -19.68 6.03
N TYR A 16 -5.70 -20.64 6.67
CA TYR A 16 -5.22 -22.01 6.75
C TYR A 16 -6.37 -23.00 6.63
N ALA A 17 -6.11 -24.11 5.94
CA ALA A 17 -7.08 -25.18 5.78
C ALA A 17 -6.43 -26.55 5.99
N GLU A 18 -7.21 -27.49 6.50
CA GLU A 18 -6.83 -28.89 6.62
C GLU A 18 -7.42 -29.68 5.45
N ILE A 19 -6.56 -30.36 4.70
CA ILE A 19 -6.95 -31.35 3.70
C ILE A 19 -6.93 -32.72 4.36
N VAL A 20 -8.04 -33.44 4.23
CA VAL A 20 -8.23 -34.76 4.83
C VAL A 20 -8.53 -35.80 3.77
N ALA A 21 -7.81 -36.92 3.82
CA ALA A 21 -7.95 -38.02 2.90
C ALA A 21 -7.80 -39.39 3.59
N ASP A 22 -8.10 -40.45 2.83
CA ASP A 22 -7.80 -41.83 3.23
C ASP A 22 -6.26 -41.98 3.38
N PRO A 23 -5.77 -42.51 4.52
CA PRO A 23 -4.34 -42.63 4.78
C PRO A 23 -3.61 -43.56 3.80
N ALA A 24 -4.31 -44.47 3.12
CA ALA A 24 -3.71 -45.30 2.08
C ALA A 24 -3.45 -44.55 0.76
N LYS A 25 -3.88 -43.28 0.65
CA LYS A 25 -3.84 -42.48 -0.58
C LYS A 25 -2.85 -41.31 -0.51
N LEU A 26 -2.40 -40.92 0.67
CA LEU A 26 -1.37 -39.89 0.83
C LEU A 26 -0.04 -40.53 1.24
N PRO A 27 1.10 -39.99 0.78
CA PRO A 27 2.42 -40.49 1.15
C PRO A 27 2.71 -40.21 2.63
N GLU A 28 3.49 -41.09 3.26
CA GLU A 28 4.07 -40.80 4.56
C GLU A 28 5.15 -39.73 4.44
N GLY A 29 5.22 -38.82 5.42
CA GLY A 29 6.22 -37.75 5.45
C GLY A 29 5.66 -36.45 4.90
N GLU A 30 5.88 -36.17 3.61
CA GLU A 30 5.50 -34.89 3.01
C GLU A 30 4.85 -35.06 1.62
N ALA A 31 3.99 -34.11 1.24
CA ALA A 31 3.34 -34.07 -0.07
C ALA A 31 3.30 -32.65 -0.65
N THR A 32 3.34 -32.55 -1.97
CA THR A 32 3.10 -31.29 -2.69
C THR A 32 1.63 -31.13 -3.03
N VAL A 33 1.16 -29.88 -3.14
CA VAL A 33 -0.22 -29.56 -3.50
C VAL A 33 -0.24 -28.76 -4.81
N THR A 34 -1.06 -29.18 -5.78
CA THR A 34 -1.38 -28.42 -6.99
C THR A 34 -2.86 -28.07 -6.97
N ILE A 35 -3.20 -26.83 -7.32
CA ILE A 35 -4.58 -26.36 -7.45
C ILE A 35 -4.81 -25.91 -8.88
N PHE A 36 -5.88 -26.39 -9.49
CA PHE A 36 -6.37 -25.98 -10.80
C PHE A 36 -7.81 -25.53 -10.68
N ASP A 37 -8.12 -24.31 -11.14
CA ASP A 37 -9.49 -23.84 -11.24
C ASP A 37 -10.07 -24.26 -12.58
N ALA A 38 -11.12 -25.09 -12.53
CA ALA A 38 -11.79 -25.62 -13.71
C ALA A 38 -12.55 -24.54 -14.50
N PHE A 39 -12.90 -23.42 -13.86
CA PHE A 39 -13.62 -22.33 -14.50
C PHE A 39 -12.69 -21.40 -15.28
N SER A 40 -11.61 -20.92 -14.65
CA SER A 40 -10.64 -20.04 -15.32
C SER A 40 -9.61 -20.81 -16.16
N GLU A 41 -9.57 -22.14 -16.05
CA GLU A 41 -8.58 -23.03 -16.68
C GLU A 41 -7.13 -22.65 -16.33
N ARG A 42 -6.89 -22.26 -15.07
CA ARG A 42 -5.58 -21.79 -14.57
C ARG A 42 -5.15 -22.57 -13.33
N TYR A 43 -3.83 -22.70 -13.19
CA TYR A 43 -3.20 -23.20 -11.98
C TYR A 43 -2.91 -22.06 -11.02
N LEU A 44 -3.04 -22.33 -9.73
CA LEU A 44 -2.56 -21.40 -8.71
C LEU A 44 -1.04 -21.55 -8.54
N GLY A 45 -0.31 -20.44 -8.62
CA GLY A 45 1.13 -20.36 -8.33
C GLY A 45 1.46 -19.23 -7.37
N GLU A 46 2.75 -19.01 -7.09
CA GLU A 46 3.22 -18.00 -6.12
C GLU A 46 2.78 -16.56 -6.48
N GLY A 47 2.60 -16.28 -7.77
CA GLY A 47 2.12 -14.99 -8.28
C GLY A 47 0.62 -14.95 -8.58
N GLY A 48 -0.16 -15.89 -8.04
CA GLY A 48 -1.60 -16.02 -8.29
C GLY A 48 -1.92 -16.96 -9.46
N TRP A 49 -3.10 -16.77 -10.07
CA TRP A 49 -3.61 -17.65 -11.12
C TRP A 49 -2.84 -17.53 -12.44
N GLN A 50 -2.29 -18.64 -12.94
CA GLN A 50 -1.38 -18.70 -14.09
C GLN A 50 -1.64 -19.91 -14.99
N THR A 51 -1.15 -19.87 -16.22
CA THR A 51 -1.31 -20.97 -17.19
C THR A 51 -0.35 -22.13 -16.92
N GLU A 52 0.84 -21.84 -16.40
CA GLU A 52 1.84 -22.87 -16.10
C GLU A 52 1.53 -23.58 -14.78
N ARG A 53 1.64 -24.92 -14.80
CA ARG A 53 1.41 -25.73 -13.60
C ARG A 53 2.43 -25.38 -12.51
N ALA A 54 1.92 -24.95 -11.36
CA ALA A 54 2.71 -24.74 -10.15
C ALA A 54 2.34 -25.77 -9.07
N SER A 55 3.24 -25.94 -8.10
CA SER A 55 3.02 -26.82 -6.97
C SER A 55 3.57 -26.16 -5.72
N PHE A 56 2.82 -26.27 -4.63
CA PHE A 56 3.20 -25.77 -3.32
C PHE A 56 3.71 -26.90 -2.42
N GLY A 57 4.45 -26.54 -1.38
CA GLY A 57 5.04 -27.46 -0.42
C GLY A 57 6.53 -27.71 -0.67
N PRO A 58 7.08 -28.83 -0.17
CA PRO A 58 6.38 -29.96 0.43
C PRO A 58 5.74 -29.62 1.80
N TYR A 59 4.55 -30.15 2.06
CA TYR A 59 3.84 -30.01 3.33
C TYR A 59 3.88 -31.32 4.11
N PRO A 60 4.02 -31.28 5.44
CA PRO A 60 3.98 -32.47 6.27
C PRO A 60 2.59 -33.14 6.25
N VAL A 61 2.59 -34.46 6.12
CA VAL A 61 1.39 -35.30 6.17
C VAL A 61 1.37 -36.04 7.51
N ALA A 62 0.36 -35.73 8.33
CA ALA A 62 0.14 -36.39 9.61
C ALA A 62 -0.88 -37.52 9.44
N HIS A 63 -0.51 -38.74 9.85
CA HIS A 63 -1.41 -39.89 9.88
C HIS A 63 -1.92 -40.09 11.31
N GLU A 64 -3.12 -39.60 11.59
CA GLU A 64 -3.74 -39.60 12.92
C GLU A 64 -5.22 -40.03 12.81
N ASP A 65 -5.71 -40.80 13.78
CA ASP A 65 -7.11 -41.26 13.86
C ASP A 65 -7.63 -41.99 12.60
N GLY A 66 -6.76 -42.71 11.90
CA GLY A 66 -7.10 -43.42 10.66
C GLY A 66 -7.38 -42.49 9.48
N LYS A 67 -6.93 -41.23 9.54
CA LYS A 67 -6.98 -40.24 8.47
C LYS A 67 -5.59 -39.69 8.17
N ALA A 68 -5.32 -39.36 6.91
CA ALA A 68 -4.18 -38.53 6.57
C ALA A 68 -4.62 -37.07 6.49
N ARG A 69 -3.84 -36.19 7.12
CA ARG A 69 -4.10 -34.76 7.26
C ARG A 69 -2.90 -33.97 6.78
N LEU A 70 -3.15 -32.92 6.01
CA LEU A 70 -2.14 -31.96 5.56
C LEU A 70 -2.71 -30.57 5.74
N VAL A 71 -1.92 -29.64 6.28
CA VAL A 71 -2.35 -28.25 6.48
C VAL A 71 -1.71 -27.37 5.41
N ILE A 72 -2.54 -26.70 4.61
CA ILE A 72 -2.13 -25.70 3.61
C ILE A 72 -2.25 -24.29 4.20
N GLY A 73 -1.39 -23.40 3.72
CA GLY A 73 -1.24 -22.05 4.24
C GLY A 73 -1.85 -20.93 3.40
N PRO A 74 -1.59 -19.67 3.79
CA PRO A 74 -2.18 -18.49 3.19
C PRO A 74 -1.81 -18.32 1.71
N GLU A 75 -0.66 -18.86 1.29
CA GLU A 75 -0.21 -18.93 -0.10
C GLU A 75 -1.20 -19.64 -1.04
N ILE A 76 -2.06 -20.51 -0.49
CA ILE A 76 -3.16 -21.14 -1.22
C ILE A 76 -4.49 -20.52 -0.80
N VAL A 77 -4.75 -20.48 0.52
CA VAL A 77 -6.07 -20.14 1.07
C VAL A 77 -6.49 -18.69 0.75
N ASN A 78 -5.54 -17.75 0.67
CA ASN A 78 -5.88 -16.35 0.42
C ASN A 78 -6.29 -16.04 -1.02
N GLU A 79 -6.00 -16.95 -1.94
CA GLU A 79 -6.16 -16.77 -3.39
C GLU A 79 -7.40 -17.50 -3.93
N ILE A 80 -8.12 -18.23 -3.07
CA ILE A 80 -9.28 -19.05 -3.44
C ILE A 80 -10.56 -18.39 -2.93
N GLU A 81 -11.54 -18.30 -3.82
CA GLU A 81 -12.88 -17.80 -3.50
C GLU A 81 -13.73 -18.87 -2.80
N GLU A 82 -14.64 -18.42 -1.93
CA GLU A 82 -15.65 -19.29 -1.34
C GLU A 82 -16.47 -19.98 -2.43
N TYR A 83 -16.76 -21.27 -2.26
CA TYR A 83 -17.48 -22.11 -3.23
C TYR A 83 -16.80 -22.33 -4.58
N ALA A 84 -15.50 -21.99 -4.71
CA ALA A 84 -14.74 -22.30 -5.90
C ALA A 84 -14.71 -23.82 -6.18
N VAL A 85 -14.90 -24.21 -7.44
CA VAL A 85 -14.81 -25.61 -7.87
C VAL A 85 -13.43 -25.85 -8.45
N LEU A 86 -12.63 -26.63 -7.72
CA LEU A 86 -11.21 -26.81 -7.99
C LEU A 86 -10.90 -28.28 -8.28
N GLU A 87 -9.94 -28.53 -9.18
CA GLU A 87 -9.23 -29.80 -9.21
C GLU A 87 -7.96 -29.67 -8.37
N MET A 88 -7.89 -30.43 -7.28
CA MET A 88 -6.76 -30.43 -6.37
C MET A 88 -6.01 -31.75 -6.45
N THR A 89 -4.69 -31.66 -6.60
CA THR A 89 -3.78 -32.79 -6.54
C THR A 89 -2.90 -32.68 -5.29
N VAL A 90 -2.93 -33.69 -4.43
CA VAL A 90 -2.06 -33.82 -3.25
C VAL A 90 -1.18 -35.07 -3.44
N GLY A 91 0.11 -34.87 -3.70
CA GLY A 91 1.00 -35.95 -4.12
C GLY A 91 0.52 -36.58 -5.43
N GLU A 92 0.13 -37.86 -5.39
CA GLU A 92 -0.46 -38.58 -6.55
C GLU A 92 -1.99 -38.61 -6.54
N LEU A 93 -2.64 -38.15 -5.46
CA LEU A 93 -4.09 -38.16 -5.32
C LEU A 93 -4.68 -36.89 -5.95
N SER A 94 -5.43 -37.02 -7.05
CA SER A 94 -6.23 -35.91 -7.61
C SER A 94 -7.72 -36.10 -7.34
N GLY A 95 -8.43 -35.00 -7.12
CA GLY A 95 -9.88 -34.98 -6.95
C GLY A 95 -10.48 -33.59 -7.16
N GLU A 96 -11.74 -33.58 -7.59
CA GLU A 96 -12.56 -32.36 -7.59
C GLU A 96 -12.95 -32.02 -6.14
N VAL A 97 -12.83 -30.73 -5.80
CA VAL A 97 -13.10 -30.17 -4.49
C VAL A 97 -13.95 -28.92 -4.66
N ASN A 98 -15.03 -28.83 -3.89
CA ASN A 98 -15.77 -27.59 -3.73
C ASN A 98 -15.24 -26.90 -2.48
N TRP A 99 -14.72 -25.68 -2.65
CA TRP A 99 -14.12 -24.93 -1.56
C TRP A 99 -15.19 -24.53 -0.54
N PRO A 100 -15.02 -24.89 0.74
CA PRO A 100 -16.06 -24.64 1.74
C PRO A 100 -16.14 -23.15 2.11
N ASP A 101 -17.28 -22.75 2.68
CA ASP A 101 -17.58 -21.40 3.16
C ASP A 101 -17.07 -21.12 4.58
N ASP A 102 -16.52 -22.14 5.25
CA ASP A 102 -15.91 -22.00 6.58
C ASP A 102 -14.38 -21.82 6.54
N VAL A 103 -13.78 -21.86 5.34
CA VAL A 103 -12.35 -21.62 5.11
C VAL A 103 -12.15 -20.21 4.58
N PHE A 104 -11.83 -19.30 5.50
CA PHE A 104 -11.62 -17.89 5.18
C PHE A 104 -10.14 -17.58 4.86
N PRO A 105 -9.87 -16.60 3.98
CA PRO A 105 -8.53 -16.01 3.85
C PRO A 105 -8.12 -15.32 5.15
N LEU A 106 -6.83 -14.96 5.27
CA LEU A 106 -6.42 -14.04 6.34
C LEU A 106 -7.18 -12.70 6.19
N PRO A 107 -7.57 -12.05 7.30
CA PRO A 107 -8.14 -10.71 7.28
C PRO A 107 -7.24 -9.76 6.48
N GLY A 108 -7.82 -9.05 5.51
CA GLY A 108 -7.10 -8.12 4.63
C GLY A 108 -6.24 -8.78 3.54
N ALA A 109 -6.23 -10.11 3.42
CA ALA A 109 -5.38 -10.82 2.46
C ALA A 109 -6.11 -11.44 1.27
N ALA A 110 -7.45 -11.36 1.24
CA ALA A 110 -8.25 -11.89 0.14
C ALA A 110 -7.83 -11.27 -1.20
N ARG A 111 -7.30 -12.08 -2.11
CA ARG A 111 -6.91 -11.63 -3.45
C ARG A 111 -7.91 -12.13 -4.47
N LEU A 112 -8.99 -11.37 -4.65
CA LEU A 112 -10.04 -11.66 -5.63
C LEU A 112 -9.58 -11.19 -7.02
N GLY A 113 -9.50 -12.11 -8.00
CA GLY A 113 -9.60 -11.77 -9.42
C GLY A 113 -8.37 -11.20 -10.17
N GLY A 114 -7.13 -11.51 -9.78
CA GLY A 114 -5.93 -11.00 -10.46
C GLY A 114 -5.50 -11.80 -11.70
N LEU A 115 -5.73 -11.30 -12.91
CA LEU A 115 -5.00 -11.73 -14.11
C LEU A 115 -3.56 -11.19 -14.01
N HIS A 116 -2.66 -11.98 -13.44
CA HIS A 116 -1.25 -11.61 -13.39
C HIS A 116 -0.56 -11.94 -14.73
N VAL A 117 0.02 -10.92 -15.36
CA VAL A 117 1.08 -11.13 -16.35
C VAL A 117 2.30 -11.56 -15.55
N ALA A 118 2.73 -12.81 -15.74
CA ALA A 118 3.95 -13.32 -15.12
C ALA A 118 5.12 -12.37 -15.42
N ARG A 119 5.54 -11.59 -14.43
CA ARG A 119 6.85 -10.95 -14.48
C ARG A 119 7.83 -12.08 -14.21
N SER A 120 8.49 -12.57 -15.25
CA SER A 120 9.62 -13.48 -15.09
C SER A 120 10.64 -12.81 -14.17
N GLU A 121 10.81 -13.34 -12.97
CA GLU A 121 11.95 -12.97 -12.13
C GLU A 121 13.25 -13.35 -12.87
N PRO A 122 14.29 -12.52 -12.83
CA PRO A 122 15.57 -12.87 -13.42
C PRO A 122 16.15 -14.06 -12.66
N LYS A 123 16.16 -15.22 -13.32
CA LYS A 123 16.85 -16.41 -12.85
C LYS A 123 18.29 -16.05 -12.43
N PRO A 124 18.76 -16.42 -11.23
CA PRO A 124 20.14 -16.17 -10.84
C PRO A 124 21.09 -16.81 -11.84
N ALA A 125 22.03 -16.02 -12.36
CA ALA A 125 23.03 -16.47 -13.31
C ALA A 125 23.89 -17.58 -12.67
N SER A 126 23.69 -18.82 -13.12
CA SER A 126 24.68 -19.88 -12.95
C SER A 126 25.70 -19.80 -14.08
N PRO A 127 26.99 -20.07 -13.81
CA PRO A 127 28.08 -19.63 -14.68
C PRO A 127 28.30 -20.54 -15.89
N ASN A 128 28.57 -19.88 -17.02
CA ASN A 128 29.31 -20.33 -18.21
C ASN A 128 28.92 -21.67 -18.85
N LEU A 129 28.31 -21.60 -20.04
CA LEU A 129 28.76 -22.37 -21.21
C LEU A 129 28.60 -21.53 -22.49
N VAL A 130 29.63 -21.62 -23.32
CA VAL A 130 29.92 -20.83 -24.53
C VAL A 130 29.16 -21.36 -25.75
N GLN A 131 28.90 -20.44 -26.71
CA GLN A 131 28.54 -20.66 -28.13
C GLN A 131 27.08 -21.09 -28.41
N THR A 132 26.35 -20.57 -29.40
CA THR A 132 26.77 -20.06 -30.73
C THR A 132 25.70 -19.09 -31.26
N VAL A 133 26.12 -17.96 -31.82
CA VAL A 133 25.23 -17.00 -32.51
C VAL A 133 24.81 -17.58 -33.86
N THR A 134 23.50 -17.63 -34.12
CA THR A 134 22.95 -17.84 -35.48
C THR A 134 22.06 -16.64 -35.80
N PRO A 135 22.17 -16.04 -37.00
CA PRO A 135 21.68 -14.69 -37.28
C PRO A 135 20.17 -14.62 -37.52
N ALA A 136 19.62 -13.43 -37.24
CA ALA A 136 18.23 -13.04 -37.37
C ALA A 136 17.73 -13.09 -38.82
N THR A 137 16.50 -13.60 -39.00
CA THR A 137 15.66 -13.31 -40.17
C THR A 137 14.92 -11.98 -39.93
N PRO A 138 14.85 -11.05 -40.90
CA PRO A 138 14.27 -9.73 -40.68
C PRO A 138 12.73 -9.80 -40.60
N ALA A 139 12.15 -9.01 -39.71
CA ALA A 139 10.72 -8.67 -39.72
C ALA A 139 10.40 -7.73 -40.90
N PRO A 140 9.19 -7.81 -41.48
CA PRO A 140 8.75 -6.92 -42.55
C PRO A 140 8.54 -5.47 -42.07
N ASP A 141 8.83 -4.56 -42.99
CA ASP A 141 8.79 -3.10 -42.96
C ASP A 141 7.39 -2.55 -42.57
N PRO A 142 7.28 -1.63 -41.59
CA PRO A 142 6.03 -0.90 -41.35
C PRO A 142 5.83 0.22 -42.39
N GLU A 143 4.65 0.20 -43.02
CA GLU A 143 4.16 1.19 -43.99
C GLU A 143 4.12 2.61 -43.38
N PRO A 144 4.46 3.67 -44.16
CA PRO A 144 4.78 5.00 -43.62
C PRO A 144 3.55 5.79 -43.14
N GLU A 145 3.68 6.41 -41.96
CA GLU A 145 2.80 7.47 -41.48
C GLU A 145 2.86 8.72 -42.40
N PRO A 146 1.72 9.39 -42.64
CA PRO A 146 1.68 10.61 -43.44
C PRO A 146 2.31 11.83 -42.73
N GLU A 147 3.01 12.63 -43.52
CA GLU A 147 3.82 13.79 -43.15
C GLU A 147 3.06 14.88 -42.35
N PRO A 148 3.71 15.50 -41.34
CA PRO A 148 3.22 16.74 -40.75
C PRO A 148 3.53 17.96 -41.65
N THR A 149 2.49 18.72 -41.95
CA THR A 149 2.50 20.01 -42.66
C THR A 149 3.39 21.05 -41.97
N PRO A 150 4.16 21.88 -42.70
CA PRO A 150 5.20 22.75 -42.14
C PRO A 150 4.68 24.03 -41.44
N GLU A 151 5.48 24.42 -40.45
CA GLU A 151 5.46 25.60 -39.57
C GLU A 151 5.70 26.93 -40.33
N PRO A 152 5.12 28.07 -39.92
CA PRO A 152 5.59 29.39 -40.32
C PRO A 152 6.50 30.03 -39.24
N ALA A 153 7.72 30.29 -39.70
CA ALA A 153 8.87 31.03 -39.19
C ALA A 153 8.66 32.15 -38.12
N PRO A 154 9.63 32.31 -37.20
CA PRO A 154 9.88 33.60 -36.54
C PRO A 154 10.79 34.47 -37.41
N VAL A 155 10.40 35.73 -37.58
CA VAL A 155 11.16 36.79 -38.27
C VAL A 155 12.20 37.38 -37.31
N ALA A 156 13.40 37.62 -37.83
CA ALA A 156 14.56 38.13 -37.13
C ALA A 156 14.50 39.63 -36.75
N ASP A 157 15.27 39.96 -35.70
CA ASP A 157 15.80 41.23 -35.16
C ASP A 157 16.29 42.32 -36.17
N PRO A 158 16.85 43.48 -35.75
CA PRO A 158 16.55 44.47 -34.69
C PRO A 158 16.46 45.92 -35.31
N PRO A 159 16.58 47.05 -34.57
CA PRO A 159 17.92 47.61 -34.35
C PRO A 159 18.14 48.40 -33.03
N ALA A 160 19.44 48.61 -32.79
CA ALA A 160 20.05 49.40 -31.73
C ALA A 160 19.75 50.91 -31.78
N GLY A 161 19.83 51.56 -30.61
CA GLY A 161 19.92 53.01 -30.47
C GLY A 161 20.87 53.39 -29.33
N ALA A 162 21.92 54.14 -29.65
CA ALA A 162 23.03 54.50 -28.78
C ALA A 162 22.87 55.89 -28.11
N ALA A 163 23.47 56.00 -26.91
CA ALA A 163 24.18 57.14 -26.28
C ALA A 163 23.53 58.53 -26.07
N GLY A 164 23.69 59.10 -24.85
CA GLY A 164 23.39 60.52 -24.57
C GLY A 164 23.55 61.07 -23.12
N ARG A 165 24.80 61.16 -22.62
CA ARG A 165 25.45 62.15 -21.71
C ARG A 165 24.70 63.06 -20.67
N SER A 166 25.14 62.93 -19.40
CA SER A 166 25.45 63.90 -18.30
C SER A 166 24.49 64.98 -17.77
N ARG A 167 24.35 65.09 -16.43
CA ARG A 167 25.02 66.09 -15.54
C ARG A 167 24.56 65.98 -14.07
N THR A 168 25.53 65.95 -13.17
CA THR A 168 25.48 65.95 -11.69
C THR A 168 24.65 67.13 -11.11
N PRO A 169 24.13 67.05 -9.85
CA PRO A 169 24.97 67.10 -8.65
C PRO A 169 24.58 66.11 -7.52
N LEU A 170 25.47 65.15 -7.29
CA LEU A 170 25.84 64.62 -5.98
C LEU A 170 26.56 65.75 -5.20
N PHE A 171 26.62 65.70 -3.87
CA PHE A 171 27.74 66.15 -3.00
C PHE A 171 27.37 66.67 -1.60
N ILE A 172 26.10 66.67 -1.16
CA ILE A 172 25.76 67.07 0.23
C ILE A 172 25.31 65.88 1.11
N GLY A 173 24.68 64.84 0.54
CA GLY A 173 24.18 63.70 1.33
C GLY A 173 25.22 62.69 1.82
N LEU A 174 26.37 62.59 1.15
CA LEU A 174 27.37 61.54 1.44
C LEU A 174 28.27 61.87 2.66
N ALA A 175 28.44 63.15 3.01
CA ALA A 175 29.34 63.56 4.09
C ALA A 175 28.78 63.28 5.50
N VAL A 176 27.45 63.24 5.66
CA VAL A 176 26.80 62.96 6.96
C VAL A 176 26.82 61.46 7.29
N LEU A 177 26.77 60.60 6.27
CA LEU A 177 26.74 59.14 6.43
C LEU A 177 28.11 58.56 6.85
N VAL A 178 29.22 59.19 6.43
CA VAL A 178 30.57 58.73 6.78
C VAL A 178 30.96 59.10 8.23
N LEU A 179 30.48 60.23 8.76
CA LEU A 179 30.76 60.64 10.13
C LEU A 179 30.03 59.78 11.18
N ALA A 180 28.84 59.27 10.86
CA ALA A 180 28.12 58.34 11.73
C ALA A 180 28.77 56.94 11.77
N ALA A 181 29.34 56.48 10.65
CA ALA A 181 30.02 55.18 10.57
C ALA A 181 31.35 55.14 11.36
N LEU A 182 32.07 56.26 11.42
CA LEU A 182 33.35 56.34 12.14
C LEU A 182 33.16 56.37 13.68
N ALA A 183 32.13 57.06 14.18
CA ALA A 183 31.85 57.16 15.62
C ALA A 183 31.42 55.82 16.26
N ALA A 184 30.71 54.96 15.51
CA ALA A 184 30.28 53.65 16.01
C ALA A 184 31.44 52.63 16.09
N SER A 185 32.43 52.74 15.20
CA SER A 185 33.59 51.82 15.15
C SER A 185 34.57 52.00 16.32
N TRP A 186 34.67 53.21 16.89
CA TRP A 186 35.59 53.51 18.00
C TRP A 186 35.12 52.90 19.33
N PHE A 187 33.81 52.77 19.54
CA PHE A 187 33.25 52.27 20.80
C PHE A 187 33.44 50.75 20.97
N PHE A 188 33.55 50.00 19.87
CA PHE A 188 33.70 48.54 19.91
C PHE A 188 35.14 48.06 20.05
N LEU A 189 36.15 48.94 19.88
CA LEU A 189 37.58 48.59 19.92
C LEU A 189 38.25 48.78 21.29
N MET A 190 37.53 49.24 22.32
CA MET A 190 38.08 49.53 23.65
C MET A 190 37.36 48.79 24.80
N GLY A 191 37.00 47.52 24.58
CA GLY A 191 36.65 46.57 25.65
C GLY A 191 37.93 45.90 26.23
N PRO A 192 38.01 45.68 27.55
CA PRO A 192 39.27 45.40 28.25
C PRO A 192 39.91 44.06 27.87
N THR A 193 41.23 44.09 27.77
CA THR A 193 42.14 42.96 27.56
C THR A 193 42.28 42.13 28.83
N ASP A 194 41.80 40.88 28.80
CA ASP A 194 42.20 39.85 29.75
C ASP A 194 43.08 38.80 29.05
N THR A 195 44.36 38.90 29.37
CA THR A 195 45.40 37.87 29.50
C THR A 195 45.19 36.54 28.76
N VAL A 196 45.97 36.33 27.69
CA VAL A 196 46.17 35.01 27.06
C VAL A 196 47.19 34.23 27.89
N GLU A 197 46.75 33.13 28.49
CA GLU A 197 47.61 32.09 29.08
C GLU A 197 47.94 31.04 27.98
N GLU A 198 49.23 30.72 27.86
CA GLU A 198 49.82 29.81 26.86
C GLU A 198 49.38 28.33 27.11
N PRO A 199 49.23 27.49 26.06
CA PRO A 199 48.40 26.30 26.16
C PRO A 199 49.12 25.10 26.80
N ALA A 200 48.39 24.36 27.63
CA ALA A 200 48.73 22.97 27.92
C ALA A 200 48.31 22.07 26.73
N PRO A 201 49.06 20.99 26.40
CA PRO A 201 48.70 20.11 25.30
C PRO A 201 47.52 19.23 25.73
N VAL A 202 46.31 19.59 25.29
CA VAL A 202 45.14 18.73 25.47
C VAL A 202 45.11 17.73 24.32
N ALA A 203 45.09 16.45 24.69
CA ALA A 203 44.89 15.32 23.80
C ALA A 203 43.72 15.57 22.84
N ALA A 204 43.85 15.09 21.59
CA ALA A 204 42.84 15.23 20.55
C ALA A 204 41.44 14.91 21.10
N ALA A 205 40.60 15.93 21.15
CA ALA A 205 39.19 15.76 21.44
C ALA A 205 38.55 14.94 20.29
N PRO A 206 37.67 13.97 20.60
CA PRO A 206 36.92 13.29 19.56
C PRO A 206 36.10 14.32 18.78
N GLU A 207 36.07 14.15 17.46
CA GLU A 207 35.31 14.96 16.53
C GLU A 207 33.86 15.12 17.01
N PRO A 208 33.30 16.34 17.03
CA PRO A 208 31.91 16.53 17.44
C PRO A 208 31.02 15.71 16.52
N ALA A 209 30.20 14.83 17.12
CA ALA A 209 29.23 14.03 16.39
C ALA A 209 28.40 14.93 15.47
N PRO A 210 28.06 14.47 14.25
CA PRO A 210 27.26 15.26 13.32
C PRO A 210 25.96 15.69 14.01
N ALA A 211 25.63 16.97 13.86
CA ALA A 211 24.35 17.49 14.32
C ALA A 211 23.23 16.67 13.68
N PRO A 212 22.19 16.26 14.45
CA PRO A 212 21.08 15.50 13.89
C PRO A 212 20.48 16.28 12.73
N GLU A 213 20.39 15.65 11.56
CA GLU A 213 19.70 16.22 10.41
C GLU A 213 18.25 16.55 10.80
N PRO A 214 17.65 17.60 10.22
CA PRO A 214 16.25 17.92 10.48
C PRO A 214 15.39 16.72 10.08
N GLN A 215 14.82 16.05 11.08
CA GLN A 215 13.95 14.89 10.87
C GLN A 215 12.75 15.34 10.03
N ASN A 216 12.55 14.71 8.88
CA ASN A 216 11.36 14.95 8.08
C ASN A 216 10.14 14.38 8.82
N PRO A 217 9.19 15.22 9.27
CA PRO A 217 8.04 14.75 10.03
C PRO A 217 7.09 13.87 9.21
N CYS A 218 7.25 13.84 7.88
CA CYS A 218 6.43 13.05 6.97
C CYS A 218 7.16 11.80 6.43
N ALA A 219 8.35 11.48 6.95
CA ALA A 219 9.05 10.25 6.60
C ALA A 219 8.49 9.04 7.37
N ALA A 220 8.68 7.84 6.82
CA ALA A 220 8.11 6.61 7.35
C ALA A 220 8.54 6.30 8.80
N ASP A 221 9.76 6.69 9.19
CA ASP A 221 10.28 6.56 10.55
C ASP A 221 9.50 7.42 11.57
N ALA A 222 8.99 8.58 11.16
CA ALA A 222 8.14 9.42 12.00
C ALA A 222 6.79 8.74 12.31
N PHE A 223 6.21 8.03 11.34
CA PHE A 223 4.98 7.24 11.55
C PHE A 223 5.24 5.98 12.37
N ALA A 224 6.35 5.28 12.13
CA ALA A 224 6.74 4.13 12.95
C ALA A 224 6.92 4.49 14.43
N ALA A 225 7.49 5.66 14.72
CA ALA A 225 7.63 6.17 16.08
C ALA A 225 6.28 6.46 16.77
N LEU A 226 5.23 6.72 15.99
CA LEU A 226 3.88 6.99 16.49
C LEU A 226 2.97 5.76 16.47
N ALA A 227 3.45 4.57 16.10
CA ALA A 227 2.60 3.38 15.95
C ALA A 227 1.73 3.06 17.19
N SER A 228 2.22 3.36 18.40
CA SER A 228 1.46 3.17 19.66
C SER A 228 0.73 4.41 20.16
N ALA A 229 0.78 5.53 19.42
CA ALA A 229 0.11 6.77 19.80
C ALA A 229 -1.40 6.69 19.52
N PRO A 230 -2.23 7.47 20.24
CA PRO A 230 -3.66 7.58 19.98
C PRO A 230 -3.94 7.89 18.51
N PHE A 231 -5.05 7.36 17.98
CA PHE A 231 -5.41 7.55 16.58
C PHE A 231 -5.45 9.03 16.19
N ALA A 232 -6.00 9.90 17.05
CA ALA A 232 -6.05 11.35 16.84
C ALA A 232 -4.67 12.00 16.57
N GLU A 233 -3.61 11.51 17.21
CA GLU A 233 -2.26 12.03 16.99
C GLU A 233 -1.67 11.53 15.67
N ARG A 234 -1.85 10.24 15.37
CA ARG A 234 -1.42 9.62 14.11
C ARG A 234 -2.15 10.22 12.91
N SER A 235 -3.46 10.38 12.99
CA SER A 235 -4.31 10.95 11.93
C SER A 235 -4.02 12.43 11.72
N ALA A 236 -3.72 13.20 12.77
CA ALA A 236 -3.28 14.60 12.63
C ALA A 236 -1.92 14.72 11.91
N LEU A 237 -1.01 13.76 12.08
CA LEU A 237 0.23 13.72 11.28
C LEU A 237 -0.06 13.31 9.83
N MET A 238 -0.84 12.24 9.64
CA MET A 238 -1.28 11.75 8.33
C MET A 238 -1.88 12.88 7.48
N LEU A 239 -2.82 13.65 8.04
CA LEU A 239 -3.47 14.77 7.35
C LEU A 239 -2.52 15.94 7.07
N ARG A 240 -1.56 16.23 7.97
CA ARG A 240 -0.52 17.25 7.71
C ARG A 240 0.44 16.84 6.61
N CYS A 241 0.68 15.53 6.46
CA CYS A 241 1.58 14.94 5.48
C CYS A 241 0.85 14.41 4.24
N ALA A 242 -0.42 14.77 4.04
CA ALA A 242 -1.19 14.35 2.87
C ALA A 242 -0.46 14.72 1.57
N GLY A 243 -0.33 13.77 0.65
CA GLY A 243 0.42 13.92 -0.60
C GLY A 243 1.94 13.72 -0.48
N GLN A 244 2.47 13.49 0.73
CA GLN A 244 3.87 13.10 0.97
C GLN A 244 4.02 11.67 1.48
N ILE A 245 2.94 11.08 1.98
CA ILE A 245 2.86 9.66 2.34
C ILE A 245 2.14 8.88 1.24
N ASP A 246 2.50 7.61 1.09
CA ASP A 246 1.77 6.67 0.23
C ASP A 246 0.40 6.31 0.83
N ALA A 247 -0.47 5.81 -0.06
CA ALA A 247 -1.83 5.42 0.30
C ALA A 247 -1.87 4.26 1.29
N ASP A 248 -0.93 3.30 1.19
CA ASP A 248 -0.88 2.12 2.07
C ASP A 248 -0.61 2.53 3.52
N THR A 249 0.30 3.49 3.74
CA THR A 249 0.59 4.06 5.05
C THR A 249 -0.64 4.77 5.63
N ALA A 250 -1.31 5.59 4.83
CA ALA A 250 -2.53 6.28 5.27
C ALA A 250 -3.64 5.29 5.63
N PHE A 251 -3.84 4.27 4.80
CA PHE A 251 -4.84 3.23 5.02
C PHE A 251 -4.53 2.39 6.26
N THR A 252 -3.27 1.95 6.45
CA THR A 252 -2.83 1.21 7.64
C THR A 252 -3.14 1.96 8.93
N ILE A 253 -2.93 3.28 8.97
CA ILE A 253 -3.23 4.10 10.15
C ILE A 253 -4.73 4.08 10.47
N ILE A 254 -5.58 4.17 9.45
CA ILE A 254 -7.04 4.14 9.58
C ILE A 254 -7.50 2.75 10.01
N GLU A 255 -7.00 1.68 9.40
CA GLU A 255 -7.32 0.29 9.75
C GLU A 255 -6.93 -0.04 11.19
N ASP A 256 -5.71 0.28 11.62
CA ASP A 256 -5.26 0.07 13.00
C ASP A 256 -6.17 0.78 14.02
N GLY A 257 -6.60 2.00 13.70
CA GLY A 257 -7.56 2.75 14.51
C GLY A 257 -8.93 2.08 14.56
N ALA A 258 -9.44 1.63 13.42
CA ALA A 258 -10.74 0.97 13.31
C ALA A 258 -10.76 -0.40 14.01
N VAL A 259 -9.68 -1.18 13.90
CA VAL A 259 -9.47 -2.45 14.64
C VAL A 259 -9.43 -2.20 16.14
N SER A 260 -8.82 -1.08 16.56
CA SER A 260 -8.79 -0.66 17.97
C SER A 260 -10.12 -0.10 18.48
N GLY A 261 -11.13 0.05 17.61
CA GLY A 261 -12.44 0.59 17.96
C GLY A 261 -12.47 2.10 18.15
N ASP A 262 -11.49 2.82 17.61
CA ASP A 262 -11.48 4.29 17.67
C ASP A 262 -12.62 4.87 16.83
N ALA A 263 -13.40 5.77 17.44
CA ALA A 263 -14.64 6.27 16.85
C ALA A 263 -14.40 7.10 15.57
N ASP A 264 -13.30 7.84 15.51
CA ASP A 264 -12.95 8.67 14.35
C ASP A 264 -12.32 7.84 13.23
N ALA A 265 -11.55 6.81 13.58
CA ALA A 265 -11.04 5.86 12.61
C ALA A 265 -12.16 5.03 11.94
N LEU A 266 -13.14 4.57 12.73
CA LEU A 266 -14.33 3.89 12.22
C LEU A 266 -15.15 4.80 11.30
N ALA A 267 -15.25 6.10 11.62
CA ALA A 267 -15.92 7.07 10.76
C ALA A 267 -15.20 7.25 9.41
N LEU A 268 -13.87 7.34 9.43
CA LEU A 268 -13.06 7.43 8.20
C LEU A 268 -13.16 6.15 7.33
N MET A 269 -13.20 4.97 7.95
CA MET A 269 -13.47 3.72 7.22
C MET A 269 -14.86 3.73 6.58
N ALA A 270 -15.88 4.23 7.28
CA ALA A 270 -17.22 4.33 6.74
C ALA A 270 -17.28 5.25 5.51
N GLU A 271 -16.62 6.41 5.58
CA GLU A 271 -16.53 7.36 4.47
C GLU A 271 -15.84 6.76 3.24
N LEU A 272 -14.83 5.91 3.44
CA LEU A 272 -14.10 5.24 2.36
C LEU A 272 -15.01 4.25 1.59
N TYR A 273 -15.93 3.58 2.28
CA TYR A 273 -16.87 2.63 1.69
C TYR A 273 -18.21 3.27 1.29
N ASP A 274 -18.44 4.53 1.62
CA ASP A 274 -19.67 5.24 1.29
C ASP A 274 -19.60 5.86 -0.11
N PRO A 275 -20.36 5.36 -1.10
CA PRO A 275 -20.26 5.82 -2.48
C PRO A 275 -20.73 7.27 -2.70
N GLU A 276 -21.52 7.86 -1.79
CA GLU A 276 -21.91 9.28 -1.93
C GLU A 276 -20.88 10.22 -1.31
N VAL A 277 -20.07 9.74 -0.35
CA VAL A 277 -18.99 10.51 0.27
C VAL A 277 -17.69 10.35 -0.52
N ASN A 278 -17.33 9.11 -0.85
CA ASN A 278 -16.20 8.77 -1.71
C ASN A 278 -16.58 8.89 -3.19
N SER A 279 -17.03 10.08 -3.60
CA SER A 279 -17.44 10.35 -4.97
C SER A 279 -16.24 10.66 -5.87
N SER A 280 -15.46 9.64 -6.23
CA SER A 280 -14.73 9.54 -7.49
C SER A 280 -13.66 10.61 -7.82
N PRO A 281 -12.66 10.86 -6.95
CA PRO A 281 -11.34 11.22 -7.47
C PRO A 281 -10.22 10.36 -6.89
N VAL A 282 -10.44 9.67 -5.77
CA VAL A 282 -9.45 8.79 -5.15
C VAL A 282 -9.37 7.48 -5.92
N GLU A 283 -10.50 6.84 -6.23
CA GLU A 283 -10.56 5.56 -6.98
C GLU A 283 -10.00 5.67 -8.41
N GLU A 284 -10.27 6.77 -9.14
CA GLU A 284 -9.68 7.02 -10.46
C GLU A 284 -8.18 7.33 -10.39
N GLN A 285 -7.70 7.91 -9.28
CA GLN A 285 -6.31 8.34 -9.12
C GLN A 285 -5.41 7.26 -8.51
N ILE A 286 -5.97 6.32 -7.74
CA ILE A 286 -5.24 5.19 -7.13
C ILE A 286 -5.50 3.85 -7.82
N GLY A 287 -6.46 3.76 -8.75
CA GLY A 287 -6.75 2.54 -9.52
C GLY A 287 -7.29 1.37 -8.68
N ILE A 288 -7.85 1.67 -7.50
CA ILE A 288 -8.47 0.69 -6.61
C ILE A 288 -9.97 1.00 -6.59
N SER A 289 -10.78 0.04 -7.05
CA SER A 289 -12.21 -0.01 -6.77
C SER A 289 -12.36 -0.73 -5.44
N LEU A 290 -12.56 0.02 -4.36
CA LEU A 290 -13.07 -0.60 -3.15
C LEU A 290 -14.53 -0.90 -3.48
N ASN A 291 -14.90 -2.17 -3.62
CA ASN A 291 -16.29 -2.60 -3.82
C ASN A 291 -17.13 -2.31 -2.56
N GLY A 292 -17.11 -1.08 -2.08
CA GLY A 292 -17.87 -0.59 -0.93
C GLY A 292 -19.32 -0.43 -1.32
N GLY A 293 -20.18 -1.14 -0.60
CA GLY A 293 -21.63 -0.96 -0.65
C GLY A 293 -22.10 -0.13 0.54
N LEU A 294 -23.27 0.47 0.39
CA LEU A 294 -24.00 1.14 1.48
C LEU A 294 -24.18 0.24 2.72
N THR A 295 -24.19 -1.09 2.53
CA THR A 295 -24.24 -2.09 3.61
C THR A 295 -23.00 -2.06 4.49
N LEU A 296 -21.79 -2.08 3.90
CA LEU A 296 -20.53 -2.01 4.64
C LEU A 296 -20.30 -0.62 5.26
N ALA A 297 -20.68 0.46 4.56
CA ALA A 297 -20.65 1.80 5.13
C ALA A 297 -21.56 1.91 6.36
N ALA A 298 -22.76 1.29 6.34
CA ALA A 298 -23.68 1.27 7.47
C ALA A 298 -23.09 0.57 8.71
N ASP A 299 -22.36 -0.54 8.54
CA ASP A 299 -21.65 -1.21 9.66
C ASP A 299 -20.65 -0.25 10.32
N TYR A 300 -19.72 0.30 9.55
CA TYR A 300 -18.69 1.18 10.09
C TYR A 300 -19.28 2.44 10.73
N TYR A 301 -20.30 3.06 10.13
CA TYR A 301 -20.98 4.19 10.75
C TYR A 301 -21.71 3.81 12.05
N ALA A 302 -22.34 2.63 12.11
CA ALA A 302 -22.99 2.15 13.33
C ALA A 302 -21.97 1.91 14.45
N ARG A 303 -20.83 1.31 14.12
CA ARG A 303 -19.71 1.09 15.06
C ARG A 303 -19.09 2.41 15.51
N ALA A 304 -18.86 3.37 14.61
CA ALA A 304 -18.36 4.70 14.94
C ALA A 304 -19.30 5.44 15.92
N ARG A 305 -20.61 5.38 15.66
CA ARG A 305 -21.63 5.94 16.56
C ARG A 305 -21.61 5.26 17.92
N ALA A 306 -21.51 3.93 17.97
CA ALA A 306 -21.43 3.17 19.22
C ALA A 306 -20.15 3.48 20.02
N ALA A 307 -19.05 3.76 19.33
CA ALA A 307 -17.78 4.19 19.92
C ALA A 307 -17.77 5.67 20.36
N GLY A 308 -18.81 6.44 20.03
CA GLY A 308 -19.03 7.80 20.55
C GLY A 308 -18.92 8.93 19.51
N ASN A 309 -18.66 8.63 18.24
CA ASN A 309 -18.68 9.64 17.19
C ASN A 309 -20.14 9.92 16.77
N THR A 310 -20.74 10.95 17.35
CA THR A 310 -22.14 11.30 17.05
C THR A 310 -22.30 12.02 15.71
N ALA A 311 -21.21 12.51 15.11
CA ALA A 311 -21.25 13.28 13.85
C ALA A 311 -21.78 12.42 12.69
N VAL A 312 -21.53 11.12 12.74
CA VAL A 312 -21.96 10.14 11.73
C VAL A 312 -23.46 9.80 11.77
N THR A 313 -24.18 10.23 12.81
CA THR A 313 -25.58 9.82 13.04
C THR A 313 -26.51 10.19 11.90
N GLN A 314 -26.36 11.40 11.34
CA GLN A 314 -27.19 11.83 10.22
C GLN A 314 -26.93 10.96 9.00
N ARG A 315 -25.65 10.75 8.67
CA ARG A 315 -25.26 9.96 7.50
C ARG A 315 -25.73 8.50 7.60
N LEU A 316 -25.56 7.87 8.76
CA LEU A 316 -26.11 6.54 9.03
C LEU A 316 -27.62 6.48 8.84
N THR A 317 -28.35 7.54 9.27
CA THR A 317 -29.81 7.60 9.08
C THR A 317 -30.19 7.60 7.60
N GLU A 318 -29.51 8.41 6.79
CA GLU A 318 -29.72 8.50 5.34
C GLU A 318 -29.44 7.16 4.64
N ILE A 319 -28.31 6.52 4.96
CA ILE A 319 -27.95 5.20 4.43
C ILE A 319 -29.01 4.16 4.80
N CYS A 320 -29.43 4.15 6.06
CA CYS A 320 -30.45 3.24 6.55
C CYS A 320 -31.81 3.43 5.86
N ASP A 321 -32.18 4.66 5.51
CA ASP A 321 -33.39 4.92 4.73
C ASP A 321 -33.27 4.39 3.29
N THR A 322 -32.09 4.56 2.68
CA THR A 322 -31.80 4.00 1.35
C THR A 322 -31.83 2.47 1.36
N LEU A 323 -31.18 1.82 2.34
CA LEU A 323 -31.17 0.36 2.46
C LEU A 323 -32.58 -0.21 2.70
N ARG A 324 -33.44 0.47 3.48
CA ARG A 324 -34.84 0.05 3.69
C ARG A 324 -35.69 0.08 2.41
N ALA A 325 -35.31 0.88 1.42
CA ALA A 325 -36.00 0.93 0.13
C ALA A 325 -35.58 -0.21 -0.81
N GLN A 326 -34.48 -0.90 -0.52
CA GLN A 326 -33.98 -2.03 -1.30
C GLN A 326 -34.65 -3.34 -0.86
N SER A 327 -34.73 -4.31 -1.77
CA SER A 327 -35.48 -5.56 -1.58
C SER A 327 -34.62 -6.83 -1.56
N ASP A 328 -33.32 -6.71 -1.82
CA ASP A 328 -32.39 -7.81 -1.73
C ASP A 328 -32.17 -8.24 -0.26
N THR A 329 -31.58 -9.41 -0.09
CA THR A 329 -31.38 -9.99 1.24
C THR A 329 -30.27 -9.29 2.01
N GLU A 330 -29.25 -8.76 1.33
CA GLU A 330 -28.10 -8.12 1.96
C GLU A 330 -28.52 -6.79 2.62
N ALA A 331 -29.26 -5.95 1.91
CA ALA A 331 -29.80 -4.70 2.43
C ALA A 331 -30.75 -4.92 3.62
N ARG A 332 -31.58 -5.97 3.57
CA ARG A 332 -32.47 -6.32 4.70
C ARG A 332 -31.69 -6.72 5.94
N ASN A 333 -30.67 -7.56 5.79
CA ASN A 333 -29.82 -7.97 6.91
C ASN A 333 -29.09 -6.76 7.51
N ALA A 334 -28.51 -5.88 6.67
CA ALA A 334 -27.83 -4.68 7.12
C ALA A 334 -28.76 -3.72 7.89
N VAL A 335 -30.04 -3.60 7.46
CA VAL A 335 -31.04 -2.80 8.18
C VAL A 335 -31.35 -3.40 9.56
N GLU A 336 -31.49 -4.72 9.65
CA GLU A 336 -31.76 -5.40 10.92
C GLU A 336 -30.61 -5.24 11.92
N GLU A 337 -29.36 -5.26 11.42
CA GLU A 337 -28.17 -5.24 12.26
C GLU A 337 -27.72 -3.82 12.66
N PHE A 338 -27.68 -2.89 11.70
CA PHE A 338 -27.00 -1.60 11.88
C PHE A 338 -27.96 -0.41 12.03
N CYS A 339 -29.21 -0.56 11.57
CA CYS A 339 -30.16 0.55 11.46
C CYS A 339 -31.16 0.64 12.62
N THR A 340 -30.82 0.07 13.77
CA THR A 340 -31.62 0.21 15.01
C THR A 340 -31.54 1.64 15.54
N ARG A 341 -32.70 2.17 15.98
CA ARG A 341 -32.86 3.54 16.49
C ARG A 341 -32.36 3.68 17.92
#